data_AF-A0A966J729-F1
#
_entry.id   AF-A0A966J729-F1
#
_cell.length_a   1.000
_cell.length_b   1.000
_cell.length_c   1.000
_cell.angle_alpha   90.00
_cell.angle_beta   90.00
_cell.angle_gamma   90.00
#
_symmetry.space_group_name_H-M   'P 1'
#
loop_
_entity.id
_entity.type
_entity.pdbx_description
1 polymer ?
#
loop_
_entity_poly.entity_id
_entity_poly.type
_entity_poly.pdbx_seq_one_letter_code
_entity_poly.pdbx_strand_id
1 'polypeptide(L)'
;ANALVEQGVAVDVISVTSWSQLARDGQACEADETTPFLTRLLNETQGPVVAATDYVRAVPESVRAYVPEGRAYATLGTDGFGRSDTRSALRSFFGVDAASIQAAAHRALMR
;
A
#
# COMPACT_ATOMS: atom_id res chain seq x y z
N ALA A 1 10.62 5.44 -2.66
CA ALA A 1 11.81 4.75 -2.11
C ALA A 1 13.01 5.68 -2.09
N ASN A 2 13.64 6.00 -3.24
CA ASN A 2 14.88 6.80 -3.28
C ASN A 2 14.86 8.08 -2.45
N ALA A 3 13.84 8.93 -2.62
CA ALA A 3 13.73 10.19 -1.86
C ALA A 3 13.61 10.01 -0.33
N LEU A 4 13.10 8.86 0.15
CA LEU A 4 13.05 8.53 1.58
C LEU A 4 14.41 8.01 2.07
N VAL A 5 15.08 7.19 1.25
CA VAL A 5 16.42 6.67 1.55
C VAL A 5 17.45 7.81 1.64
N GLU A 6 17.37 8.80 0.75
CA GLU A 6 18.19 10.03 0.81
C GLU A 6 17.97 10.83 2.10
N GLN A 7 16.82 10.67 2.76
CA GLN A 7 16.48 11.28 4.05
C GLN A 7 16.83 10.39 5.24
N GLY A 8 17.51 9.26 5.03
CA GLY A 8 17.90 8.32 6.08
C GLY A 8 16.78 7.38 6.53
N VAL A 9 15.68 7.29 5.80
CA VAL A 9 14.57 6.36 6.09
C VAL A 9 14.81 5.06 5.32
N ALA A 10 14.93 3.93 6.04
CA ALA A 10 14.99 2.61 5.42
C ALA A 10 13.65 2.25 4.78
N VAL A 11 13.68 1.64 3.60
CA VAL A 11 12.47 1.31 2.82
C VAL A 11 12.58 -0.07 2.19
N ASP A 12 11.63 -0.94 2.51
CA ASP A 12 11.36 -2.17 1.76
C ASP A 12 10.34 -1.89 0.65
N VAL A 13 10.58 -2.40 -0.56
CA VAL A 13 9.67 -2.22 -1.72
C VAL A 13 9.10 -3.56 -2.14
N ILE A 14 7.79 -3.69 -2.09
CA ILE A 14 7.05 -4.90 -2.47
C ILE A 14 6.24 -4.61 -3.74
N SER A 15 6.39 -5.49 -4.74
CA SER A 15 5.58 -5.45 -5.96
C SER A 15 4.34 -6.35 -5.80
N VAL A 16 3.16 -5.75 -5.69
CA VAL A 16 1.90 -6.50 -5.64
C VAL A 16 1.37 -6.74 -7.05
N THR A 17 1.51 -7.97 -7.53
CA THR A 17 1.06 -8.39 -8.87
C THR A 17 -0.45 -8.68 -8.93
N SER A 18 -1.07 -9.06 -7.80
CA SER A 18 -2.50 -9.33 -7.74
C SER A 18 -3.07 -9.10 -6.34
N TRP A 19 -3.76 -7.98 -6.17
CA TRP A 19 -4.50 -7.67 -4.93
C TRP A 19 -5.63 -8.68 -4.67
N SER A 20 -6.33 -9.11 -5.72
CA SER A 20 -7.44 -10.04 -5.58
C SER A 20 -7.00 -11.45 -5.17
N GLN A 21 -5.82 -11.91 -5.59
CA GLN A 21 -5.28 -13.18 -5.09
C GLN A 21 -4.86 -13.09 -3.62
N LEU A 22 -4.21 -11.99 -3.21
CA LEU A 22 -3.90 -11.78 -1.79
C LEU A 22 -5.16 -11.74 -0.91
N ALA A 23 -6.24 -11.12 -1.40
CA ALA A 23 -7.50 -11.07 -0.67
C ALA A 23 -8.15 -12.45 -0.53
N ARG A 24 -8.14 -13.27 -1.60
CA ARG A 24 -8.67 -14.65 -1.58
C ARG A 24 -7.82 -15.58 -0.70
N ASP A 25 -6.50 -15.45 -0.78
CA ASP A 25 -5.57 -16.18 0.07
C ASP A 25 -5.84 -15.88 1.55
N GLY A 26 -6.03 -14.60 1.91
CA GLY A 26 -6.40 -14.23 3.26
C GLY A 26 -7.73 -14.84 3.73
N GLN A 27 -8.76 -14.82 2.90
CA GLN A 27 -10.07 -15.43 3.22
C GLN A 27 -9.96 -16.95 3.40
N ALA A 28 -9.17 -17.63 2.57
CA ALA A 28 -8.94 -19.07 2.69
C ALA A 28 -8.19 -19.39 3.99
N CYS A 29 -7.16 -18.62 4.31
CA CYS A 29 -6.39 -18.77 5.55
C CYS A 29 -7.22 -18.52 6.81
N GLU A 30 -8.17 -17.59 6.79
CA GLU A 30 -9.13 -17.41 7.90
C GLU A 30 -9.99 -18.65 8.13
N ALA A 31 -10.46 -19.30 7.07
CA ALA A 31 -11.27 -20.52 7.17
C ALA A 31 -10.46 -21.74 7.65
N ASP A 32 -9.18 -21.81 7.25
CA ASP A 32 -8.28 -22.93 7.56
C ASP A 32 -7.43 -22.70 8.83
N GLU A 33 -7.62 -21.58 9.53
CA GLU A 33 -6.80 -21.13 10.69
C GLU A 33 -5.28 -21.11 10.40
N THR A 34 -4.90 -20.64 9.22
CA THR A 34 -3.49 -20.50 8.80
C THR A 34 -3.08 -19.04 8.56
N THR A 35 -1.80 -18.79 8.31
CA THR A 35 -1.28 -17.42 8.11
C THR A 35 -1.26 -17.01 6.61
N PRO A 36 -1.96 -15.92 6.22
CA PRO A 36 -1.96 -15.43 4.84
C PRO A 36 -0.55 -15.11 4.33
N PHE A 37 -0.35 -15.24 3.01
CA PHE A 37 0.90 -14.89 2.34
C PHE A 37 1.31 -13.44 2.60
N LEU A 38 0.36 -12.49 2.53
CA LEU A 38 0.64 -11.08 2.78
C LEU A 38 1.17 -10.85 4.20
N THR A 39 0.57 -11.51 5.19
CA THR A 39 1.00 -11.42 6.59
C THR A 39 2.42 -11.95 6.76
N ARG A 40 2.71 -13.14 6.19
CA ARG A 40 4.06 -13.72 6.23
C ARG A 40 5.10 -12.80 5.61
N LEU A 41 4.82 -12.27 4.41
CA LEU A 41 5.70 -11.35 3.71
C LEU A 41 5.94 -10.06 4.52
N LEU A 42 4.89 -9.47 5.08
CA LEU A 42 5.01 -8.23 5.86
C LEU A 42 5.70 -8.43 7.20
N ASN A 43 5.67 -9.63 7.79
CA ASN A 43 6.41 -9.96 9.02
C ASN A 43 7.94 -9.98 8.82
N GLU A 44 8.42 -10.09 7.57
CA GLU A 44 9.85 -9.97 7.24
C GLU A 44 10.33 -8.50 7.16
N THR A 45 9.41 -7.55 7.32
CA THR A 45 9.68 -6.10 7.21
C THR A 45 9.22 -5.36 8.48
N GLN A 46 9.60 -4.09 8.63
CA GLN A 46 9.26 -3.29 9.81
C GLN A 46 8.64 -1.94 9.44
N GLY A 47 8.05 -1.26 10.42
CA GLY A 47 7.52 0.11 10.28
C GLY A 47 6.12 0.19 9.66
N PRO A 48 5.67 1.38 9.24
CA PRO A 48 4.37 1.54 8.57
C PRO A 48 4.38 0.99 7.14
N VAL A 49 3.19 0.64 6.62
CA VAL A 49 2.99 0.19 5.24
C VAL A 49 2.21 1.25 4.46
N VAL A 50 2.71 1.62 3.28
CA VAL A 50 2.04 2.50 2.33
C VAL A 50 1.78 1.72 1.04
N ALA A 51 0.51 1.47 0.72
CA ALA A 51 0.09 0.86 -0.54
C ALA A 51 -0.42 1.91 -1.51
N ALA A 52 0.04 1.88 -2.75
CA ALA A 52 -0.41 2.78 -3.82
C ALA A 52 -0.78 1.98 -5.07
N THR A 53 -1.84 2.39 -5.76
CA THR A 53 -2.33 1.73 -6.97
C THR A 53 -2.90 2.75 -7.95
N ASP A 54 -2.93 2.41 -9.24
CA ASP A 54 -3.64 3.20 -10.27
C ASP A 54 -5.16 2.90 -10.28
N TYR A 55 -5.64 2.06 -9.35
CA TYR A 55 -7.06 1.82 -9.07
C TYR A 55 -7.54 2.59 -7.83
N VAL A 56 -8.84 2.54 -7.53
CA VAL A 56 -9.41 3.09 -6.29
C VAL A 56 -8.81 2.45 -5.04
N ARG A 57 -8.81 3.18 -3.92
CA ARG A 57 -8.32 2.69 -2.61
C ARG A 57 -8.98 1.40 -2.16
N ALA A 58 -10.23 1.13 -2.57
CA ALA A 58 -10.91 -0.13 -2.25
C ALA A 58 -10.09 -1.37 -2.65
N VAL A 59 -9.22 -1.28 -3.67
CA VAL A 59 -8.36 -2.39 -4.10
C VAL A 59 -7.32 -2.76 -3.04
N PRO A 60 -6.38 -1.90 -2.62
CA PRO A 60 -5.46 -2.22 -1.52
C PRO A 60 -6.15 -2.34 -0.15
N GLU A 61 -7.34 -1.74 0.04
CA GLU A 61 -8.14 -1.94 1.25
C GLU A 61 -8.68 -3.38 1.38
N SER A 62 -8.87 -4.10 0.26
CA SER A 62 -9.38 -5.48 0.27
C SER A 62 -8.49 -6.48 1.03
N VAL A 63 -7.24 -6.11 1.32
CA VAL A 63 -6.27 -6.94 2.05
C VAL A 63 -5.95 -6.41 3.45
N ARG A 64 -6.63 -5.34 3.91
CA ARG A 64 -6.33 -4.68 5.19
C ARG A 64 -6.36 -5.66 6.37
N ALA A 65 -7.30 -6.60 6.38
CA ALA A 65 -7.43 -7.61 7.44
C ALA A 65 -6.18 -8.50 7.60
N TYR A 66 -5.37 -8.62 6.54
CA TYR A 66 -4.20 -9.52 6.49
C TYR A 66 -2.88 -8.75 6.67
N VAL A 67 -2.93 -7.45 6.94
CA VAL A 67 -1.75 -6.68 7.37
C VAL A 67 -1.47 -7.00 8.84
N PRO A 68 -0.21 -7.27 9.24
CA PRO A 68 0.11 -7.60 10.62
C PRO A 68 -0.41 -6.57 11.63
N GLU A 69 -0.91 -7.04 12.76
CA GLU A 69 -1.42 -6.19 13.83
C GLU A 69 -0.38 -5.14 14.29
N GLY A 70 -0.87 -3.98 14.70
CA GLY A 70 -0.02 -2.87 15.16
C GLY A 70 0.72 -2.11 14.05
N ARG A 71 0.65 -2.55 12.79
CA ARG A 71 1.22 -1.79 11.66
C ARG A 71 0.23 -0.75 11.14
N ALA A 72 0.67 0.51 11.06
CA ALA A 72 -0.08 1.51 10.32
C ALA A 72 -0.14 1.12 8.84
N TYR A 73 -1.34 1.17 8.24
CA TYR A 73 -1.56 0.85 6.83
C TYR A 73 -2.31 1.97 6.11
N ALA A 74 -1.58 2.73 5.30
CA ALA A 74 -2.10 3.82 4.49
C ALA A 74 -2.28 3.37 3.04
N THR A 75 -3.44 3.67 2.46
CA THR A 75 -3.76 3.32 1.06
C THR A 75 -3.94 4.58 0.22
N LEU A 76 -3.35 4.57 -0.97
CA LEU A 76 -3.47 5.60 -1.99
C LEU A 76 -4.06 4.96 -3.25
N GLY A 77 -4.99 5.67 -3.88
CA GLY A 77 -5.71 5.18 -5.04
C GLY A 77 -6.39 6.32 -5.77
N THR A 78 -6.85 6.03 -6.98
CA THR A 78 -7.42 6.99 -7.94
C THR A 78 -8.93 7.11 -7.79
N ASP A 79 -9.40 7.32 -6.55
CA ASP A 79 -10.81 7.53 -6.24
C ASP A 79 -11.37 8.77 -6.99
N GLY A 80 -12.56 8.65 -7.56
CA GLY A 80 -13.25 9.73 -8.28
C GLY A 80 -13.34 9.52 -9.79
N PHE A 81 -13.90 10.51 -10.48
CA PHE A 81 -14.03 10.46 -11.94
C PHE A 81 -12.73 10.83 -12.65
N GLY A 82 -12.44 10.14 -13.74
CA GLY A 82 -11.33 10.46 -14.63
C GLY A 82 -11.48 11.83 -15.29
N ARG A 83 -10.34 12.37 -15.75
CA ARG A 83 -10.27 13.60 -16.56
C ARG A 83 -9.15 13.48 -17.59
N SER A 84 -9.23 14.28 -18.65
CA SER A 84 -8.21 14.32 -19.70
C SER A 84 -7.04 15.21 -19.28
N ASP A 85 -5.85 14.63 -19.13
CA ASP A 85 -4.61 15.35 -18.83
C ASP A 85 -3.40 14.43 -19.09
N THR A 86 -2.18 14.92 -18.88
CA THR A 86 -0.96 14.12 -18.89
C THR A 86 -0.91 13.14 -17.71
N ARG A 87 -0.19 12.01 -17.87
CA ARG A 87 -0.03 11.00 -16.82
C ARG A 87 0.55 11.60 -15.52
N SER A 88 1.53 12.50 -15.61
CA SER A 88 2.12 13.16 -14.45
C SER A 88 1.09 14.02 -13.70
N ALA A 89 0.33 14.84 -14.41
CA ALA A 89 -0.70 15.68 -13.82
C ALA A 89 -1.84 14.84 -13.18
N LEU A 90 -2.26 13.75 -13.82
CA LEU A 90 -3.27 12.86 -13.26
C LEU A 90 -2.79 12.15 -11.99
N ARG A 91 -1.56 11.64 -11.97
CA ARG A 91 -1.02 10.96 -10.77
C ARG A 91 -0.88 11.92 -9.60
N SER A 92 -0.52 13.17 -9.86
CA SER A 92 -0.49 14.22 -8.83
C SER A 92 -1.90 14.57 -8.34
N PHE A 93 -2.85 14.76 -9.26
CA PHE A 93 -4.25 15.03 -8.94
C PHE A 93 -4.90 13.95 -8.06
N PHE A 94 -4.68 12.67 -8.39
CA PHE A 94 -5.20 11.54 -7.62
C PHE A 94 -4.37 11.22 -6.37
N GLY A 95 -3.23 11.88 -6.15
CA GLY A 95 -2.39 11.65 -4.97
C GLY A 95 -1.66 10.30 -4.97
N VAL A 96 -1.31 9.78 -6.15
CA VAL A 96 -0.59 8.50 -6.34
C VAL A 96 0.80 8.69 -6.98
N ASP A 97 1.27 9.93 -7.07
CA ASP A 97 2.63 10.26 -7.49
C ASP A 97 3.67 10.04 -6.37
N ALA A 98 4.95 10.20 -6.71
CA ALA A 98 6.04 9.96 -5.77
C ALA A 98 6.00 10.89 -4.56
N ALA A 99 5.61 12.16 -4.75
CA ALA A 99 5.51 13.14 -3.68
C ALA A 99 4.38 12.77 -2.69
N SER A 100 3.25 12.30 -3.20
CA SER A 100 2.12 11.87 -2.37
C SER A 100 2.44 10.61 -1.57
N ILE A 101 3.14 9.63 -2.18
CA ILE A 101 3.62 8.43 -1.50
C ILE A 101 4.61 8.79 -0.38
N GLN A 102 5.56 9.70 -0.66
CA GLN A 102 6.50 10.19 0.35
C GLN A 102 5.78 10.87 1.52
N ALA A 103 4.86 11.78 1.23
CA ALA A 103 4.08 12.47 2.26
C ALA A 103 3.23 11.50 3.11
N ALA A 104 2.67 10.44 2.49
CA ALA A 104 1.96 9.39 3.21
C ALA A 104 2.89 8.60 4.14
N ALA A 105 4.10 8.27 3.69
CA ALA A 105 5.10 7.60 4.51
C ALA A 105 5.51 8.44 5.73
N HIS A 106 5.80 9.74 5.54
CA HIS A 106 6.12 10.63 6.67
C HIS A 106 4.99 10.71 7.69
N ARG A 107 3.74 10.88 7.23
CA ARG A 107 2.57 10.90 8.12
C ARG A 107 2.41 9.59 8.90
N ALA A 108 2.73 8.46 8.29
CA ALA A 108 2.60 7.16 8.93
C ALA A 108 3.73 6.88 9.94
N LEU A 109 4.92 7.44 9.75
CA LEU A 109 6.03 7.36 10.71
C LEU A 109 5.86 8.23 11.95
N MET A 110 5.06 9.30 11.86
CA MET A 110 4.80 10.22 12.97
C MET A 110 3.64 9.79 13.89
N ARG A 111 2.99 8.66 13.60
CA ARG A 111 1.92 8.08 14.41
C ARG A 111 2.46 6.96 15.29
#